data_AF-A0A8J6TYE4-F1
#
_entry.id   AF-A0A8J6TYE4-F1
#
_cell.length_a   1.000
_cell.length_b   1.000
_cell.length_c   1.000
_cell.angle_alpha   90.00
_cell.angle_beta   90.00
_cell.angle_gamma   90.00
#
_symmetry.space_group_name_H-M   'P 1'
#
loop_
_entity.id
_entity.type
_entity.pdbx_description
1 polymer ?
#
loop_
_entity_poly.entity_id
_entity_poly.type
_entity_poly.pdbx_seq_one_letter_code
_entity_poly.pdbx_strand_id
1 'polypeptide(L)' 'MFTALSDENESTLGTHQTNYTYDQLNRIKSMEGYNRVLSQNPTSSGYSSNYSFDANGNLASLQRYAKDGNGV' A
#
# COMPACT_ATOMS: atom_id res chain seq x y z
N MET A 1 3.14 -6.22 -4.75
CA MET A 1 3.00 -5.59 -6.09
C MET A 1 4.02 -4.46 -6.19
N PHE A 2 4.64 -4.29 -7.36
CA PHE A 2 5.56 -3.16 -7.62
C PHE A 2 5.01 -2.32 -8.76
N THR A 3 5.15 -1.00 -8.63
CA THR A 3 4.75 -0.03 -9.66
C THR A 3 5.93 0.89 -9.90
N ALA A 4 6.47 0.84 -11.12
CA ALA A 4 7.49 1.75 -11.61
C ALA A 4 6.84 2.70 -12.62
N LEU A 5 7.20 3.98 -12.55
CA LEU A 5 6.65 5.05 -13.39
C LEU A 5 7.80 5.91 -13.90
N SER A 6 7.59 6.56 -15.04
CA SER A 6 8.42 7.68 -15.51
C SER A 6 7.54 8.91 -15.69
N ASP A 7 8.13 10.09 -15.62
CA ASP A 7 7.44 11.34 -15.95
C ASP A 7 7.30 11.53 -17.48
N GLU A 8 6.73 12.67 -17.88
CA GLU A 8 6.52 13.02 -19.29
C GLU A 8 7.82 13.20 -20.09
N ASN A 9 8.97 13.32 -19.42
CA ASN A 9 10.29 13.43 -20.02
C ASN A 9 11.08 12.11 -19.95
N GLU A 10 10.40 10.99 -19.68
CA GLU A 10 11.00 9.66 -19.50
C GLU A 10 11.95 9.56 -18.30
N SER A 11 11.94 10.53 -17.38
CA SER A 11 12.71 10.47 -16.15
C SER A 11 12.05 9.49 -15.19
N THR A 12 12.84 8.53 -14.67
CA THR A 12 12.33 7.50 -13.76
C THR A 12 11.87 8.11 -12.43
N LEU A 13 10.64 7.84 -12.03
CA LEU A 13 10.12 8.15 -10.71
C LEU A 13 10.38 6.99 -9.73
N GLY A 14 10.35 7.27 -8.43
CA GLY A 14 10.58 6.27 -7.40
C GLY A 14 9.61 5.09 -7.51
N THR A 15 10.14 3.86 -7.49
CA THR A 15 9.31 2.65 -7.51
C THR A 15 8.51 2.53 -6.22
N HIS A 16 7.19 2.35 -6.35
CA HIS A 16 6.32 2.06 -5.22
C HIS A 16 6.12 0.54 -5.08
N GLN A 17 6.18 0.06 -3.85
CA GLN A 17 5.88 -1.32 -3.49
C GLN A 17 4.65 -1.35 -2.61
N THR A 18 3.63 -2.11 -3.00
CA THR A 18 2.47 -2.40 -2.15
C THR A 18 2.49 -3.84 -1.69
N ASN A 19 2.45 -4.04 -0.38
CA ASN A 19 2.29 -5.35 0.25
C ASN A 19 0.82 -5.58 0.62
N TYR A 20 0.30 -6.76 0.30
CA TYR A 20 -1.05 -7.18 0.64
C TYR A 20 -0.99 -8.41 1.53
N THR A 21 -1.82 -8.45 2.57
CA THR A 21 -2.09 -9.67 3.33
C THR A 21 -3.52 -10.11 3.09
N TYR A 22 -3.76 -11.40 3.28
CA TYR A 22 -5.04 -12.02 2.97
C TYR A 22 -5.58 -12.80 4.15
N ASP A 23 -6.90 -12.95 4.20
CA ASP A 23 -7.55 -13.90 5.09
C ASP A 23 -7.61 -15.31 4.47
N GLN A 24 -8.23 -16.26 5.19
CA GLN A 24 -8.35 -17.66 4.76
C GLN A 24 -9.18 -17.85 3.48
N LEU A 25 -9.97 -16.84 3.08
CA LEU A 25 -10.79 -16.87 1.87
C LEU A 25 -10.14 -16.08 0.72
N ASN A 26 -8.83 -15.80 0.82
CA ASN A 26 -8.06 -15.02 -0.15
C ASN A 26 -8.59 -13.59 -0.38
N ARG A 27 -9.25 -13.00 0.61
CA ARG A 27 -9.67 -11.59 0.57
C ARG A 27 -8.62 -10.72 1.24
N ILE A 28 -8.40 -9.51 0.71
CA ILE A 28 -7.38 -8.58 1.23
C ILE A 28 -7.75 -8.13 2.64
N LYS A 29 -6.86 -8.35 3.60
CA LYS A 29 -6.98 -7.98 5.02
C LYS A 29 -6.24 -6.68 5.33
N SER A 30 -5.05 -6.50 4.76
CA SER A 30 -4.28 -5.28 4.91
C SER A 30 -3.51 -4.94 3.64
N MET A 31 -3.27 -3.65 3.46
CA MET A 31 -2.45 -3.06 2.41
C MET A 31 -1.46 -2.11 3.05
N GLU A 32 -0.18 -2.23 2.73
CA GLU A 32 0.87 -1.31 3.18
C GLU A 32 1.73 -0.88 1.99
N GLY A 33 1.90 0.44 1.83
CA GLY A 33 2.74 1.03 0.80
C GLY A 33 4.15 1.33 1.28
N TYR A 34 5.13 1.15 0.40
CA TYR A 34 6.55 1.39 0.64
C TYR A 34 7.19 2.08 -0.56
N ASN A 35 8.11 3.01 -0.28
CA ASN A 35 9.02 3.56 -1.28
C ASN A 35 10.23 2.64 -1.42
N ARG A 36 10.52 2.19 -2.64
CA ARG A 36 11.58 1.24 -2.95
C ARG A 36 12.73 1.94 -3.66
N VAL A 37 13.92 1.87 -3.05
CA VAL A 37 15.19 2.23 -3.69
C VAL A 37 16.06 0.97 -3.78
N LEU A 38 16.73 0.79 -4.91
CA LEU A 38 17.64 -0.35 -5.11
C LEU A 38 18.74 -0.34 -4.04
N SER A 39 19.08 -1.52 -3.54
CA SER A 39 20.10 -1.72 -2.50
C SER A 39 19.83 -1.04 -1.15
N GLN A 40 18.59 -0.58 -0.90
CA GLN A 40 18.16 -0.05 0.39
C GLN A 40 16.99 -0.84 0.95
N ASN A 41 16.75 -0.73 2.25
CA ASN A 41 15.52 -1.26 2.85
C ASN A 41 14.33 -0.40 2.39
N PRO A 42 13.17 -1.00 2.06
CA PRO A 42 11.96 -0.25 1.76
C PRO A 42 11.57 0.66 2.93
N THR A 43 11.21 1.90 2.64
CA THR A 43 10.71 2.84 3.65
C THR A 43 9.20 2.97 3.53
N SER A 44 8.48 3.11 4.64
CA SER A 44 7.02 3.26 4.58
C SER A 44 6.65 4.47 3.73
N SER A 45 5.73 4.29 2.78
CA SER A 45 5.20 5.40 1.99
C SER A 45 4.21 6.26 2.77
N GLY A 46 3.88 5.88 4.01
CA GLY A 46 2.91 6.57 4.85
C GLY A 46 1.45 6.28 4.49
N TYR A 47 1.20 5.38 3.54
CA TYR A 47 -0.16 4.97 3.17
C TYR A 47 -0.37 3.51 3.53
N SER A 48 -1.44 3.22 4.26
CA SER A 48 -1.85 1.85 4.57
C SER A 48 -3.37 1.75 4.73
N SER A 49 -3.90 0.54 4.68
CA SER A 49 -5.32 0.28 4.85
C SER A 49 -5.57 -1.08 5.48
N ASN A 50 -6.59 -1.15 6.35
CA ASN A 50 -7.07 -2.39 6.95
C ASN A 50 -8.53 -2.61 6.57
N TYR A 51 -8.85 -3.86 6.26
CA TYR A 51 -10.16 -4.31 5.78
C TYR A 51 -10.67 -5.41 6.70
N SER A 52 -11.98 -5.39 6.97
CA SER A 52 -12.68 -6.54 7.56
C SER A 52 -13.94 -6.82 6.78
N PHE A 53 -14.36 -8.09 6.80
CA PHE A 53 -15.55 -8.53 6.10
C PHE A 53 -16.51 -9.20 7.08
N ASP A 54 -17.80 -9.03 6.86
CA ASP A 54 -18.82 -9.80 7.56
C ASP A 54 -18.83 -11.26 7.09
N ALA A 55 -19.68 -12.07 7.71
CA ALA A 55 -19.82 -13.49 7.37
C ALA A 55 -20.33 -13.73 5.93
N ASN A 56 -21.06 -12.76 5.36
CA ASN A 56 -21.56 -12.82 3.98
C ASN A 56 -20.52 -12.33 2.96
N GLY A 57 -19.37 -11.83 3.44
CA GLY A 57 -18.29 -11.32 2.62
C GLY A 57 -18.43 -9.86 2.19
N ASN A 58 -19.37 -9.12 2.76
CA ASN A 58 -19.45 -7.68 2.56
C ASN A 58 -18.36 -6.98 3.38
N LEU A 59 -17.84 -5.86 2.86
CA LEU A 59 -16.89 -5.02 3.60
C LEU A 59 -17.56 -4.47 4.85
N ALA A 60 -17.12 -4.94 6.01
CA ALA A 60 -17.63 -4.53 7.32
C ALA A 60 -16.91 -3.28 7.84
N SER A 61 -15.59 -3.18 7.64
CA SER A 61 -14.83 -1.99 8.03
C SER A 61 -13.72 -1.68 7.05
N LEU A 62 -13.47 -0.38 6.85
CA LEU A 62 -12.32 0.15 6.14
C LEU A 62 -11.65 1.22 7.00
N GLN A 63 -10.38 1.01 7.34
CA GLN A 63 -9.54 2.00 7.99
C GLN A 63 -8.43 2.39 7.02
N ARG A 64 -8.26 3.68 6.77
CA ARG A 64 -7.24 4.23 5.88
C ARG A 64 -6.32 5.12 6.67
N TYR A 65 -5.02 4.90 6.50
CA TYR A 65 -3.98 5.72 7.09
C TYR A 65 -3.24 6.39 5.94
N ALA A 66 -3.06 7.69 6.08
CA ALA A 66 -2.22 8.50 5.24
C ALA A 66 -1.38 9.36 6.17
N LYS A 67 -0.10 9.52 5.86
CA LYS A 67 0.73 10.53 6.50
C LYS A 67 0.07 11.88 6.25
N ASP A 68 -0.25 12.61 7.32
CA ASP A 68 -0.77 13.97 7.15
C ASP A 68 0.31 14.85 6.50
N GLY A 69 -0.08 16.00 5.95
CA GLY A 69 0.87 16.93 5.31
C GLY A 69 1.98 17.44 6.25
N ASN A 70 1.88 17.15 7.55
CA ASN A 70 2.81 17.55 8.60
C ASN A 70 3.72 16.40 9.08
N GLY A 71 3.48 15.18 8.63
CA GLY A 71 4.32 14.03 8.88
C GLY A 71 4.23 13.41 10.26
N VAL A 72 3.07 13.46 10.92
CA VAL A 72 2.80 12.77 12.20
C VAL A 72 1.72 11.71 12.07
#